data_AF-A0A6N7Q7H0-F1
#
_entry.id   AF-A0A6N7Q7H0-F1
#
_cell.length_a   1.000
_cell.length_b   1.000
_cell.length_c   1.000
_cell.angle_alpha   90.00
_cell.angle_beta   90.00
_cell.angle_gamma   90.00
#
_symmetry.space_group_name_H-M   'P 1'
#
loop_
_entity.id
_entity.type
_entity.pdbx_description
1 polymer ?
#
loop_
_entity_poly.entity_id
_entity_poly.type
_entity_poly.pdbx_seq_one_letter_code
_entity_poly.pdbx_strand_id
1 'polypeptide(L)'
;MNASLRAFASGMESAARSVTEGVHDDGVFIAPLFRLPRERDGVPACPTLSAFKARLLQAYNRGLLELATCQRAEDVNPLVVAASAVRSRRTTFHLVQRWSRRTMFAALDDVVGALSPKAYAAAKDFARKVHEDEKRREGRPRLLTLPLDAFAARVQAVVNESSHDALIVELFRELDDRGEVTGLGLSAFKARLRGAHRTGLLTLHAWQVKDGVENPAMQASVVGHEGMTLHLVCRTAVPLPIPWGRPAPLLVPVPRWIEASQGRMMNE
;
A
#
# COMPACT_ATOMS: atom_id res chain seq x y z
N MET A 1 -19.10 0.28 41.38
CA MET A 1 -19.22 -0.84 40.41
C MET A 1 -18.61 -0.52 39.02
N ASN A 2 -18.87 0.65 38.43
CA ASN A 2 -18.36 1.01 37.09
C ASN A 2 -16.82 1.05 36.97
N ALA A 3 -16.09 1.54 37.97
CA ALA A 3 -14.62 1.59 37.95
C ALA A 3 -13.99 0.17 37.89
N SER A 4 -14.54 -0.78 38.64
CA SER A 4 -14.10 -2.18 38.66
C SER A 4 -14.36 -2.91 37.33
N LEU A 5 -15.38 -2.51 36.58
CA LEU A 5 -15.67 -3.07 35.26
C LEU A 5 -14.76 -2.46 34.17
N ARG A 6 -14.45 -1.17 34.27
CA ARG A 6 -13.46 -0.51 33.37
C ARG A 6 -12.06 -1.08 33.55
N ALA A 7 -11.58 -1.20 34.80
CA ALA A 7 -10.28 -1.79 35.08
C ALA A 7 -10.18 -3.23 34.57
N PHE A 8 -11.25 -4.02 34.74
CA PHE A 8 -11.35 -5.36 34.16
C PHE A 8 -11.25 -5.32 32.63
N ALA A 9 -12.03 -4.46 31.95
CA ALA A 9 -12.03 -4.36 30.49
C ALA A 9 -10.64 -3.97 29.95
N SER A 10 -10.02 -2.93 30.51
CA SER A 10 -8.66 -2.50 30.13
C SER A 10 -7.62 -3.59 30.38
N GLY A 11 -7.72 -4.32 31.49
CA GLY A 11 -6.86 -5.46 31.77
C GLY A 11 -7.01 -6.58 30.75
N MET A 12 -8.23 -6.85 30.29
CA MET A 12 -8.50 -7.86 29.26
C MET A 12 -8.03 -7.45 27.87
N GLU A 13 -8.19 -6.20 27.47
CA GLU A 13 -7.63 -5.68 26.22
C GLU A 13 -6.09 -5.71 26.25
N SER A 14 -5.48 -5.33 27.37
CA SER A 14 -4.03 -5.40 27.56
C SER A 14 -3.52 -6.85 27.47
N ALA A 15 -4.19 -7.79 28.15
CA ALA A 15 -3.86 -9.21 28.06
C ALA A 15 -4.04 -9.75 26.64
N ALA A 16 -5.14 -9.42 25.95
CA ALA A 16 -5.35 -9.86 24.56
C ALA A 16 -4.26 -9.34 23.62
N ARG A 17 -3.69 -8.16 23.86
CA ARG A 17 -2.56 -7.64 23.05
C ARG A 17 -1.27 -8.40 23.26
N SER A 18 -0.97 -8.83 24.49
CA SER A 18 0.30 -9.50 24.82
C SER A 18 0.34 -11.00 24.47
N VAL A 19 -0.80 -11.58 24.12
CA VAL A 19 -0.93 -13.03 23.90
C VAL A 19 -0.61 -13.44 22.48
N THR A 20 0.14 -14.54 22.37
CA THR A 20 0.49 -15.20 21.10
C THR A 20 -0.29 -16.49 20.87
N GLU A 21 -0.79 -17.13 21.93
CA GLU A 21 -1.57 -18.38 21.87
C GLU A 21 -3.08 -18.15 21.78
N GLY A 22 -3.79 -18.96 20.99
CA GLY A 22 -5.25 -18.83 20.84
C GLY A 22 -5.68 -17.53 20.17
N VAL A 23 -4.79 -16.94 19.35
CA VAL A 23 -5.07 -15.81 18.48
C VAL A 23 -5.77 -16.30 17.21
N HIS A 24 -6.83 -15.60 16.81
CA HIS A 24 -7.52 -15.84 15.55
C HIS A 24 -7.98 -14.50 14.98
N ASP A 25 -7.58 -14.20 13.75
CA ASP A 25 -7.64 -12.87 13.15
C ASP A 25 -7.07 -11.80 14.12
N ASP A 26 -7.83 -10.73 14.36
CA ASP A 26 -7.49 -9.65 15.28
C ASP A 26 -7.96 -9.90 16.74
N GLY A 27 -8.38 -11.13 17.05
CA GLY A 27 -8.95 -11.49 18.36
C GLY A 27 -8.20 -12.60 19.09
N VAL A 28 -8.48 -12.74 20.38
CA VAL A 28 -8.02 -13.86 21.22
C VAL A 28 -9.22 -14.63 21.75
N PHE A 29 -9.16 -15.96 21.68
CA PHE A 29 -10.20 -16.81 22.24
C PHE A 29 -10.38 -16.59 23.74
N ILE A 30 -11.64 -16.51 24.16
CA ILE A 30 -12.02 -16.22 25.56
C ILE A 30 -11.48 -17.27 26.54
N ALA A 31 -11.47 -18.55 26.18
CA ALA A 31 -11.01 -19.61 27.06
C ALA A 31 -9.49 -19.58 27.33
N PRO A 32 -8.60 -19.44 26.32
CA PRO A 32 -7.18 -19.13 26.53
C PRO A 32 -6.98 -17.83 27.32
N LEU A 33 -7.73 -16.78 27.00
CA LEU A 33 -7.62 -15.49 27.68
C LEU A 33 -7.93 -15.60 29.18
N PHE A 34 -8.90 -16.43 29.58
CA PHE A 34 -9.23 -16.71 30.98
C PHE A 34 -8.08 -17.34 31.78
N ARG A 35 -7.18 -18.09 31.13
CA ARG A 35 -6.08 -18.79 31.82
C ARG A 35 -4.94 -17.87 32.25
N LEU A 36 -4.80 -16.72 31.59
CA LEU A 36 -3.68 -15.79 31.78
C LEU A 36 -3.77 -14.85 32.99
N PRO A 37 -4.93 -14.25 33.35
CA PRO A 37 -5.02 -13.33 34.48
C PRO A 37 -4.91 -14.02 35.86
N ARG A 38 -4.50 -15.29 35.92
CA ARG A 38 -4.10 -15.94 37.18
C ARG A 38 -2.64 -15.70 37.56
N GLU A 39 -1.82 -15.14 36.68
CA GLU A 39 -0.37 -14.96 36.92
C GLU A 39 0.08 -13.51 37.14
N ARG A 40 -0.81 -12.51 36.99
CA ARG A 40 -0.48 -11.09 37.23
C ARG A 40 -1.46 -10.47 38.22
N ASP A 41 -0.94 -10.11 39.39
CA ASP A 41 -1.62 -9.35 40.43
C ASP A 41 -2.32 -8.10 39.86
N GLY A 42 -3.65 -8.07 39.89
CA GLY A 42 -4.41 -6.85 39.62
C GLY A 42 -5.76 -6.98 38.91
N VAL A 43 -6.10 -8.12 38.29
CA VAL A 43 -7.45 -8.32 37.72
C VAL A 43 -8.32 -8.99 38.79
N PRO A 44 -9.53 -8.48 39.12
CA PRO A 44 -10.42 -9.17 40.04
C PRO A 44 -10.68 -10.59 39.52
N ALA A 45 -10.12 -11.58 40.21
CA ALA A 45 -10.10 -12.97 39.79
C ALA A 45 -11.54 -13.44 39.56
N CYS A 46 -11.89 -13.71 38.30
CA CYS A 46 -13.12 -14.42 38.03
C CYS A 46 -12.89 -15.87 38.46
N PRO A 47 -13.63 -16.40 39.45
CA PRO A 47 -13.34 -17.71 40.03
C PRO A 47 -13.56 -18.85 39.02
N THR A 48 -14.43 -18.63 38.03
CA THR A 48 -14.79 -19.60 37.00
C THR A 48 -14.81 -18.95 35.62
N LEU A 49 -14.67 -19.78 34.58
CA LEU A 49 -14.81 -19.36 33.19
C LEU A 49 -16.21 -18.78 32.92
N SER A 50 -17.25 -19.29 33.59
CA SER A 50 -18.61 -18.76 33.47
C SER A 50 -18.73 -17.36 34.06
N ALA A 51 -18.15 -17.11 35.24
CA ALA A 51 -18.11 -15.78 35.84
C ALA A 51 -17.32 -14.78 34.97
N PHE A 52 -16.22 -15.26 34.37
CA PHE A 52 -15.41 -14.49 33.44
C PHE A 52 -16.21 -14.09 32.19
N LYS A 53 -16.88 -15.05 31.55
CA LYS A 53 -17.78 -14.82 30.41
C LYS A 53 -18.89 -13.83 30.73
N ALA A 54 -19.54 -13.97 31.89
CA ALA A 54 -20.59 -13.05 32.33
C ALA A 54 -20.05 -11.62 32.50
N ARG A 55 -18.84 -11.47 33.05
CA ARG A 55 -18.19 -10.17 33.23
C ARG A 55 -17.73 -9.55 31.91
N LEU A 56 -17.24 -10.34 30.96
CA LEU A 56 -16.96 -9.92 29.58
C LEU A 56 -18.23 -9.41 28.90
N LEU A 57 -19.35 -10.13 29.01
CA LEU A 57 -20.63 -9.67 28.47
C LEU A 57 -21.10 -8.37 29.13
N GLN A 58 -20.89 -8.21 30.43
CA GLN A 58 -21.23 -6.97 31.13
C GLN A 58 -20.41 -5.79 30.60
N ALA A 59 -19.10 -5.98 30.39
CA ALA A 59 -18.22 -4.97 29.80
C ALA A 59 -18.60 -4.66 28.34
N TYR A 60 -18.89 -5.68 27.54
CA TYR A 60 -19.36 -5.56 26.16
C TYR A 60 -20.68 -4.79 26.06
N ASN A 61 -21.68 -5.15 26.87
CA ASN A 61 -22.99 -4.47 26.88
C ASN A 61 -22.90 -3.01 27.34
N ARG A 62 -21.83 -2.66 28.08
CA ARG A 62 -21.51 -1.29 28.48
C ARG A 62 -20.59 -0.57 27.48
N GLY A 63 -20.19 -1.24 26.39
CA GLY A 63 -19.34 -0.69 25.34
C GLY A 63 -17.91 -0.42 25.77
N LEU A 64 -17.40 -1.16 26.78
CA LEU A 64 -16.06 -1.00 27.34
C LEU A 64 -15.00 -1.89 26.67
N LEU A 65 -15.42 -2.91 25.92
CA LEU A 65 -14.57 -3.77 25.11
C LEU A 65 -15.38 -4.30 23.92
N GLU A 66 -14.69 -4.85 22.93
CA GLU A 66 -15.32 -5.46 21.76
C GLU A 66 -15.15 -6.99 21.79
N LEU A 67 -16.24 -7.70 21.46
CA LEU A 67 -16.26 -9.14 21.30
C LEU A 67 -16.52 -9.47 19.83
N ALA A 68 -15.91 -10.54 19.34
CA ALA A 68 -16.07 -10.99 17.96
C ALA A 68 -16.50 -12.45 17.86
N THR A 69 -17.11 -12.76 16.71
CA THR A 69 -17.49 -14.11 16.35
C THR A 69 -16.34 -14.75 15.59
N CYS A 70 -16.10 -16.04 15.81
CA CYS A 70 -15.18 -16.82 14.98
C CYS A 70 -16.02 -17.40 13.85
N GLN A 71 -15.71 -17.02 12.61
CA GLN A 71 -16.24 -17.72 11.43
C GLN A 71 -15.41 -18.99 11.29
N ARG A 72 -16.09 -20.14 11.18
CA ARG A 72 -15.44 -21.47 11.21
C ARG A 72 -14.24 -21.50 10.24
N ALA A 73 -13.06 -21.72 10.79
CA ALA A 73 -11.83 -21.99 10.05
C ALA A 73 -11.39 -23.43 10.32
N GLU A 74 -10.90 -24.12 9.29
CA GLU A 74 -10.52 -25.54 9.33
C GLU A 74 -9.37 -25.81 10.32
N ASP A 75 -8.54 -24.80 10.61
CA ASP A 75 -7.34 -24.91 11.43
C ASP A 75 -7.54 -24.60 12.93
N VAL A 76 -8.78 -24.33 13.37
CA VAL A 76 -9.05 -23.94 14.77
C VAL A 76 -9.58 -25.13 15.58
N ASN A 77 -8.95 -25.38 16.73
CA ASN A 77 -9.39 -26.44 17.64
C ASN A 77 -10.86 -26.22 18.09
N PRO A 78 -11.78 -27.14 17.76
CA PRO A 78 -13.22 -26.97 18.03
C PRO A 78 -13.54 -26.91 19.53
N LEU A 79 -12.72 -27.54 20.39
CA LEU A 79 -12.89 -27.46 21.84
C LEU A 79 -12.60 -26.06 22.37
N VAL A 80 -11.63 -25.35 21.79
CA VAL A 80 -11.31 -23.96 22.17
C VAL A 80 -12.45 -23.04 21.76
N VAL A 81 -13.04 -23.25 20.58
CA VAL A 81 -14.21 -22.48 20.11
C VAL A 81 -15.40 -22.70 21.03
N ALA A 82 -15.74 -23.95 21.33
CA ALA A 82 -16.85 -24.30 22.22
C ALA A 82 -16.63 -23.77 23.65
N ALA A 83 -15.41 -23.92 24.19
CA ALA A 83 -15.05 -23.40 25.50
C ALA A 83 -15.08 -21.87 25.54
N SER A 84 -14.84 -21.19 24.42
CA SER A 84 -14.86 -19.73 24.34
C SER A 84 -16.24 -19.13 24.07
N ALA A 85 -17.19 -19.94 23.60
CA ALA A 85 -18.52 -19.48 23.22
C ALA A 85 -19.25 -18.76 24.37
N VAL A 86 -19.70 -17.53 24.13
CA VAL A 86 -20.51 -16.74 25.04
C VAL A 86 -21.63 -16.04 24.26
N ARG A 87 -22.88 -16.22 24.70
CA ARG A 87 -24.05 -15.73 23.96
C ARG A 87 -24.58 -14.44 24.56
N SER A 88 -24.78 -13.43 23.70
CA SER A 88 -25.58 -12.24 24.02
C SER A 88 -26.70 -12.13 22.99
N ARG A 89 -27.96 -12.17 23.45
CA ARG A 89 -29.15 -12.12 22.58
C ARG A 89 -29.07 -13.16 21.45
N ARG A 90 -28.93 -12.72 20.19
CA ARG A 90 -28.88 -13.54 18.98
C ARG A 90 -27.46 -13.84 18.48
N THR A 91 -26.42 -13.37 19.19
CA THR A 91 -25.03 -13.48 18.75
C THR A 91 -24.21 -14.32 19.74
N THR A 92 -23.42 -15.25 19.21
CA THR A 92 -22.44 -16.03 19.99
C THR A 92 -21.04 -15.51 19.68
N PHE A 93 -20.41 -14.90 20.68
CA PHE A 93 -19.04 -14.43 20.61
C PHE A 93 -18.08 -15.52 21.07
N HIS A 94 -16.86 -15.46 20.56
CA HIS A 94 -15.80 -16.43 20.84
C HIS A 94 -14.48 -15.73 21.19
N LEU A 95 -14.31 -14.49 20.72
CA LEU A 95 -13.07 -13.74 20.79
C LEU A 95 -13.27 -12.44 21.56
N VAL A 96 -12.23 -12.03 22.29
CA VAL A 96 -12.04 -10.64 22.71
C VAL A 96 -11.15 -9.96 21.67
N GLN A 97 -11.58 -8.83 21.13
CA GLN A 97 -10.80 -8.07 20.14
C GLN A 97 -9.55 -7.48 20.79
N ARG A 98 -8.39 -7.64 20.12
CA ARG A 98 -7.10 -7.09 20.60
C ARG A 98 -7.06 -5.56 20.45
N TRP A 99 -7.78 -5.07 19.44
CA TRP A 99 -7.86 -3.66 19.06
C TRP A 99 -9.32 -3.29 18.84
N SER A 100 -10.02 -2.83 19.88
CA SER A 100 -11.37 -2.30 19.71
C SER A 100 -11.32 -1.05 18.81
N ARG A 101 -12.25 -0.90 17.85
CA ARG A 101 -12.25 0.29 16.96
C ARG A 101 -12.27 1.60 17.74
N ARG A 102 -12.91 1.61 18.90
CA ARG A 102 -12.92 2.75 19.84
C ARG A 102 -11.54 3.06 20.45
N THR A 103 -10.74 2.04 20.78
CA THR A 103 -9.38 2.29 21.32
C THR A 103 -8.43 2.77 20.26
N MET A 104 -8.64 2.45 18.98
CA MET A 104 -7.84 3.05 17.89
C MET A 104 -8.10 4.55 17.77
N PHE A 105 -9.35 5.00 17.77
CA PHE A 105 -9.65 6.44 17.72
C PHE A 105 -9.17 7.18 18.96
N ALA A 106 -9.39 6.63 20.16
CA ALA A 106 -8.88 7.23 21.40
C ALA A 106 -7.34 7.29 21.42
N ALA A 107 -6.66 6.23 20.98
CA ALA A 107 -5.20 6.24 20.88
C ALA A 107 -4.69 7.22 19.82
N LEU A 108 -5.42 7.39 18.70
CA LEU A 108 -5.10 8.41 17.70
C LEU A 108 -5.28 9.82 18.26
N ASP A 109 -6.36 10.06 19.02
CA ASP A 109 -6.59 11.35 19.68
C ASP A 109 -5.51 11.65 20.73
N ASP A 110 -5.11 10.66 21.53
CA ASP A 110 -4.01 10.79 22.50
C ASP A 110 -2.69 11.09 21.80
N VAL A 111 -2.38 10.40 20.69
CA VAL A 111 -1.18 10.65 19.88
C VAL A 111 -1.22 12.07 19.30
N VAL A 112 -2.35 12.49 18.73
CA VAL A 112 -2.53 13.84 18.18
C VAL A 112 -2.36 14.90 19.27
N GLY A 113 -2.90 14.67 20.47
CA GLY A 113 -2.74 15.54 21.63
C GLY A 113 -1.30 15.61 22.16
N ALA A 114 -0.51 14.55 21.97
CA ALA A 114 0.90 14.49 22.36
C ALA A 114 1.87 15.07 21.31
N LEU A 115 1.40 15.39 20.09
CA LEU A 115 2.25 15.96 19.06
C LEU A 115 2.70 17.39 19.43
N SER A 116 3.95 17.72 19.15
CA SER A 116 4.41 19.10 19.20
C SER A 116 3.63 19.95 18.18
N PRO A 117 3.47 21.27 18.39
CA PRO A 117 2.76 22.14 17.45
C PRO A 117 3.26 22.04 16.00
N LYS A 118 4.58 21.88 15.82
CA LYS A 118 5.20 21.68 14.50
C LYS A 118 4.82 20.33 13.88
N ALA A 119 4.83 19.27 14.66
CA ALA A 119 4.46 17.94 14.19
C ALA A 119 2.95 17.85 13.87
N TYR A 120 2.11 18.48 14.68
CA TYR A 120 0.68 18.58 14.41
C TYR A 120 0.39 19.36 13.12
N ALA A 121 1.04 20.50 12.89
CA ALA A 121 0.91 21.26 11.65
C ALA A 121 1.32 20.42 10.42
N ALA A 122 2.46 19.73 10.50
CA ALA A 122 2.91 18.84 9.43
C ALA A 122 1.94 17.68 9.17
N ALA A 123 1.40 17.06 10.23
CA ALA A 123 0.40 15.99 10.10
C ALA A 123 -0.90 16.51 9.47
N LYS A 124 -1.36 17.70 9.86
CA LYS A 124 -2.53 18.36 9.27
C LYS A 124 -2.32 18.70 7.79
N ASP A 125 -1.15 19.23 7.43
CA ASP A 125 -0.80 19.53 6.05
C ASP A 125 -0.74 18.26 5.19
N PHE A 126 -0.15 17.19 5.74
CA PHE A 126 -0.13 15.89 5.08
C PHE A 126 -1.54 15.31 4.91
N ALA A 127 -2.39 15.35 5.94
CA ALA A 127 -3.77 14.90 5.85
C ALA A 127 -4.57 15.68 4.80
N ARG A 128 -4.34 17.00 4.69
CA ARG A 128 -4.91 17.83 3.62
C ARG A 128 -4.40 17.39 2.25
N LYS A 129 -3.09 17.15 2.07
CA LYS A 129 -2.55 16.62 0.80
C LYS A 129 -3.23 15.29 0.44
N VAL A 130 -3.33 14.36 1.39
CA VAL A 130 -3.99 13.05 1.17
C VAL A 130 -5.43 13.22 0.70
N HIS A 131 -6.18 14.16 1.28
CA HIS A 131 -7.55 14.43 0.89
C HIS A 131 -7.65 15.04 -0.52
N GLU A 132 -6.79 16.00 -0.85
CA GLU A 132 -6.76 16.59 -2.21
C GLU A 132 -6.32 15.57 -3.27
N ASP A 133 -5.33 14.74 -2.97
CA ASP A 133 -4.90 13.67 -3.85
C ASP A 133 -6.00 12.61 -4.04
N GLU A 134 -6.79 12.30 -3.00
CA GLU A 134 -7.95 11.41 -3.13
C GLU A 134 -9.00 11.96 -4.10
N LYS A 135 -9.23 13.28 -4.10
CA LYS A 135 -10.12 13.93 -5.08
C LYS A 135 -9.58 13.76 -6.50
N ARG A 136 -8.28 14.00 -6.73
CA ARG A 136 -7.64 13.83 -8.05
C ARG A 136 -7.65 12.38 -8.53
N ARG A 137 -7.57 11.43 -7.59
CA ARG A 137 -7.68 10.00 -7.91
C ARG A 137 -9.06 9.60 -8.40
N GLU A 138 -10.14 10.35 -8.14
CA GLU A 138 -11.50 10.03 -8.60
C GLU A 138 -11.92 8.58 -8.27
N GLY A 139 -11.55 8.10 -7.07
CA GLY A 139 -11.85 6.74 -6.60
C GLY A 139 -10.87 5.66 -7.08
N ARG A 140 -9.82 6.02 -7.84
CA ARG A 140 -8.73 5.10 -8.18
C ARG A 140 -7.92 4.73 -6.93
N PRO A 141 -7.52 3.46 -6.76
CA PRO A 141 -6.67 3.03 -5.65
C PRO A 141 -5.26 3.62 -5.75
N ARG A 142 -4.57 3.74 -4.61
CA ARG A 142 -3.17 4.20 -4.56
C ARG A 142 -2.23 3.12 -5.10
N LEU A 143 -1.15 3.51 -5.74
CA LEU A 143 -0.18 2.54 -6.26
C LEU A 143 0.46 1.68 -5.17
N LEU A 144 0.64 2.24 -3.96
CA LEU A 144 1.18 1.49 -2.83
C LEU A 144 0.30 0.30 -2.43
N THR A 145 -1.03 0.43 -2.56
CA THR A 145 -1.99 -0.60 -2.13
C THR A 145 -2.24 -1.68 -3.17
N LEU A 146 -1.81 -1.46 -4.42
CA LEU A 146 -1.99 -2.44 -5.49
C LEU A 146 -1.06 -3.63 -5.31
N PRO A 147 -1.46 -4.84 -5.74
CA PRO A 147 -0.53 -5.93 -5.99
C PRO A 147 0.41 -5.59 -7.17
N LEU A 148 1.49 -6.36 -7.34
CA LEU A 148 2.57 -6.00 -8.28
C LEU A 148 2.14 -6.00 -9.75
N ASP A 149 1.26 -6.91 -10.14
CA ASP A 149 0.63 -7.01 -11.46
C ASP A 149 -0.27 -5.81 -11.77
N ALA A 150 -1.18 -5.46 -10.86
CA ALA A 150 -2.06 -4.30 -11.02
C ALA A 150 -1.27 -2.98 -11.00
N PHE A 151 -0.20 -2.91 -10.19
CA PHE A 151 0.75 -1.80 -10.21
C PHE A 151 1.42 -1.68 -11.59
N ALA A 152 1.96 -2.76 -12.14
CA ALA A 152 2.63 -2.75 -13.44
C ALA A 152 1.67 -2.36 -14.57
N ALA A 153 0.45 -2.93 -14.58
CA ALA A 153 -0.58 -2.57 -15.54
C ALA A 153 -0.96 -1.09 -15.47
N ARG A 154 -1.04 -0.52 -14.26
CA ARG A 154 -1.36 0.90 -14.07
C ARG A 154 -0.24 1.81 -14.57
N VAL A 155 1.00 1.51 -14.21
CA VAL A 155 2.19 2.22 -14.72
C VAL A 155 2.20 2.17 -16.25
N GLN A 156 1.99 0.98 -16.83
CA GLN A 156 1.98 0.79 -18.28
C GLN A 156 0.87 1.58 -18.98
N ALA A 157 -0.32 1.67 -18.37
CA ALA A 157 -1.41 2.46 -18.91
C ALA A 157 -1.02 3.94 -19.06
N VAL A 158 -0.40 4.53 -18.03
CA VAL A 158 0.07 5.92 -18.06
C VAL A 158 1.20 6.11 -19.08
N VAL A 159 2.20 5.22 -19.11
CA VAL A 159 3.28 5.28 -20.11
C VAL A 159 2.73 5.20 -21.53
N ASN A 160 1.68 4.42 -21.75
CA ASN A 160 1.05 4.27 -23.06
C ASN A 160 0.24 5.48 -23.53
N GLU A 161 -0.13 6.40 -22.62
CA GLU A 161 -0.72 7.70 -22.98
C GLU A 161 0.31 8.63 -23.65
N SER A 162 1.60 8.44 -23.35
CA SER A 162 2.70 9.15 -24.00
C SER A 162 3.03 8.57 -25.38
N SER A 163 3.75 9.35 -26.18
CA SER A 163 4.26 8.96 -27.49
C SER A 163 5.59 8.18 -27.43
N HIS A 164 6.30 8.25 -26.30
CA HIS A 164 7.64 7.67 -26.12
C HIS A 164 7.73 6.92 -24.78
N ASP A 165 8.81 6.15 -24.61
CA ASP A 165 9.20 5.56 -23.33
C ASP A 165 9.34 6.66 -22.27
N ALA A 166 8.94 6.38 -21.04
CA ALA A 166 8.87 7.39 -19.98
C ALA A 166 10.08 7.31 -19.04
N LEU A 167 10.72 8.45 -18.77
CA LEU A 167 11.70 8.55 -17.68
C LEU A 167 11.02 8.27 -16.34
N ILE A 168 11.64 7.43 -15.52
CA ILE A 168 11.05 6.98 -14.24
C ILE A 168 10.71 8.15 -13.31
N VAL A 169 11.54 9.19 -13.25
CA VAL A 169 11.27 10.35 -12.40
C VAL A 169 10.11 11.21 -12.93
N GLU A 170 9.96 11.30 -14.24
CA GLU A 170 8.89 12.08 -14.88
C GLU A 170 7.56 11.35 -14.73
N LEU A 171 7.56 10.04 -14.97
CA LEU A 171 6.42 9.17 -14.71
C LEU A 171 5.98 9.22 -13.23
N PHE A 172 6.94 9.25 -12.30
CA PHE A 172 6.63 9.40 -10.89
C PHE A 172 5.94 10.74 -10.59
N ARG A 173 6.41 11.84 -11.19
CA ARG A 173 5.79 13.17 -11.03
C ARG A 173 4.39 13.21 -11.62
N GLU A 174 4.20 12.67 -12.82
CA GLU A 174 2.89 12.58 -13.46
C GLU A 174 1.90 11.79 -12.60
N LEU A 175 2.35 10.68 -12.00
CA LEU A 175 1.52 9.92 -11.07
C LEU A 175 1.30 10.65 -9.73
N ASP A 176 2.20 11.52 -9.26
CA ASP A 176 1.97 12.40 -8.09
C ASP A 176 0.96 13.50 -8.39
N ASP A 177 1.00 14.07 -9.59
CA ASP A 177 0.02 15.07 -10.03
C ASP A 177 -1.39 14.46 -10.11
N ARG A 178 -1.50 13.19 -10.52
CA ARG A 178 -2.74 12.39 -10.46
C ARG A 178 -3.11 11.94 -9.04
N GLY A 179 -2.24 12.19 -8.06
CA GLY A 179 -2.41 11.75 -6.67
C GLY A 179 -2.20 10.26 -6.46
N GLU A 180 -1.67 9.49 -7.41
CA GLU A 180 -1.59 8.03 -7.32
C GLU A 180 -0.42 7.51 -6.46
N VAL A 181 0.63 8.32 -6.25
CA VAL A 181 1.81 7.97 -5.43
C VAL A 181 1.76 8.50 -3.99
N THR A 182 0.62 9.01 -3.49
CA THR A 182 0.54 9.49 -2.10
C THR A 182 0.98 8.41 -1.11
N GLY A 183 2.04 8.68 -0.33
CA GLY A 183 2.64 7.74 0.62
C GLY A 183 3.64 6.75 0.00
N LEU A 184 3.89 6.82 -1.31
CA LEU A 184 4.91 6.06 -2.03
C LEU A 184 6.03 7.00 -2.47
N GLY A 185 7.20 6.93 -1.83
CA GLY A 185 8.37 7.70 -2.24
C GLY A 185 8.99 7.17 -3.54
N LEU A 186 9.76 8.02 -4.23
CA LEU A 186 10.45 7.68 -5.49
C LEU A 186 11.33 6.43 -5.37
N SER A 187 12.04 6.25 -4.25
CA SER A 187 12.88 5.06 -4.01
C SER A 187 12.06 3.78 -3.94
N ALA A 188 10.92 3.80 -3.24
CA ALA A 188 10.00 2.67 -3.14
C ALA A 188 9.32 2.40 -4.49
N PHE A 189 8.95 3.45 -5.22
CA PHE A 189 8.42 3.34 -6.59
C PHE A 189 9.42 2.64 -7.52
N LYS A 190 10.69 3.07 -7.54
CA LYS A 190 11.78 2.42 -8.29
C LYS A 190 11.97 0.96 -7.90
N ALA A 191 11.93 0.66 -6.61
CA ALA A 191 12.05 -0.72 -6.14
C ALA A 191 10.91 -1.62 -6.66
N ARG A 192 9.68 -1.09 -6.72
CA ARG A 192 8.52 -1.79 -7.29
C ARG A 192 8.62 -1.95 -8.80
N LEU A 193 9.04 -0.91 -9.54
CA LEU A 193 9.34 -1.02 -10.97
C LEU A 193 10.37 -2.10 -11.26
N ARG A 194 11.47 -2.15 -10.50
CA ARG A 194 12.48 -3.20 -10.61
C ARG A 194 11.91 -4.59 -10.32
N GLY A 195 11.03 -4.71 -9.33
CA GLY A 195 10.33 -5.95 -9.03
C GLY A 195 9.47 -6.43 -10.20
N ALA A 196 8.65 -5.54 -10.75
CA ALA A 196 7.81 -5.81 -11.91
C ALA A 196 8.61 -6.15 -13.17
N HIS A 197 9.77 -5.49 -13.36
CA HIS A 197 10.69 -5.78 -14.45
C HIS A 197 11.29 -7.18 -14.35
N ARG A 198 11.79 -7.55 -13.18
CA ARG A 198 12.34 -8.89 -12.91
C ARG A 198 11.32 -10.00 -13.19
N THR A 199 10.03 -9.75 -12.94
CA THR A 199 8.95 -10.71 -13.19
C THR A 199 8.36 -10.61 -14.60
N GLY A 200 8.92 -9.79 -15.49
CA GLY A 200 8.45 -9.63 -16.87
C GLY A 200 7.08 -8.94 -17.03
N LEU A 201 6.60 -8.25 -15.99
CA LEU A 201 5.31 -7.54 -16.02
C LEU A 201 5.40 -6.18 -16.73
N LEU A 202 6.60 -5.61 -16.76
CA LEU A 202 6.93 -4.41 -17.50
C LEU A 202 8.39 -4.47 -17.97
N THR A 203 8.75 -3.67 -18.95
CA THR A 203 10.12 -3.58 -19.45
C THR A 203 10.73 -2.25 -19.04
N LEU A 204 11.94 -2.30 -18.50
CA LEU A 204 12.76 -1.13 -18.23
C LEU A 204 13.96 -1.13 -19.16
N HIS A 205 14.29 0.03 -19.73
CA HIS A 205 15.43 0.18 -20.64
C HIS A 205 16.47 1.15 -20.09
N ALA A 206 17.72 0.93 -20.48
CA ALA A 206 18.78 1.90 -20.31
C ALA A 206 18.54 3.09 -21.25
N TRP A 207 18.88 4.29 -20.80
CA TRP A 207 18.92 5.47 -21.66
C TRP A 207 19.99 5.29 -22.74
N GLN A 208 19.65 5.61 -23.98
CA GLN A 208 20.57 5.60 -25.11
C GLN A 208 20.70 7.01 -25.70
N VAL A 209 21.79 7.25 -26.44
CA VAL A 209 22.05 8.55 -27.09
C VAL A 209 20.90 9.00 -28.02
N LYS A 210 20.18 8.04 -28.61
CA LYS A 210 19.00 8.31 -29.47
C LYS A 210 17.79 8.84 -28.70
N ASP A 211 17.75 8.64 -27.38
CA ASP A 211 16.64 9.07 -26.52
C ASP A 211 16.79 10.54 -26.09
N GLY A 212 17.97 11.13 -26.35
CA GLY A 212 18.24 12.55 -26.20
C GLY A 212 19.54 12.86 -25.46
N VAL A 213 19.69 14.13 -25.10
CA VAL A 213 20.84 14.63 -24.33
C VAL A 213 20.70 14.26 -22.86
N GLU A 214 21.80 13.85 -22.25
CA GLU A 214 21.83 13.58 -20.81
C GLU A 214 21.34 14.79 -20.01
N ASN A 215 20.47 14.55 -19.04
CA ASN A 215 19.89 15.59 -18.22
C ASN A 215 19.79 15.15 -16.74
N PRO A 216 19.58 16.08 -15.78
CA PRO A 216 19.46 15.74 -14.37
C PRO A 216 18.30 14.77 -14.04
N ALA A 217 17.23 14.77 -14.85
CA ALA A 217 16.09 13.88 -14.67
C ALA A 217 16.46 12.42 -14.98
N MET A 218 17.38 12.19 -15.92
CA MET A 218 17.91 10.86 -16.23
C MET A 218 18.69 10.29 -15.04
N GLN A 219 19.57 11.07 -14.40
CA GLN A 219 20.26 10.66 -13.18
C GLN A 219 19.29 10.36 -12.03
N ALA A 220 18.25 11.18 -11.87
CA ALA A 220 17.19 10.95 -10.90
C ALA A 220 16.32 9.71 -11.23
N SER A 221 16.40 9.17 -12.45
CA SER A 221 15.63 8.00 -12.91
C SER A 221 16.37 6.67 -12.75
N VAL A 222 17.65 6.68 -12.39
CA VAL A 222 18.50 5.47 -12.28
C VAL A 222 17.89 4.39 -11.40
N VAL A 223 17.84 3.17 -11.95
CA VAL A 223 17.51 1.90 -11.28
C VAL A 223 18.56 0.86 -11.63
N GLY A 224 19.27 0.35 -10.63
CA GLY A 224 20.24 -0.74 -10.82
C GLY A 224 19.55 -2.13 -10.84
N HIS A 225 19.85 -2.93 -11.86
CA HIS A 225 19.39 -4.30 -12.00
C HIS A 225 20.42 -5.16 -12.73
N GLU A 226 20.91 -6.22 -12.07
CA GLU A 226 21.82 -7.23 -12.68
C GLU A 226 23.06 -6.62 -13.36
N GLY A 227 23.66 -5.60 -12.74
CA GLY A 227 24.81 -4.89 -13.28
C GLY A 227 24.48 -3.86 -14.37
N MET A 228 23.21 -3.73 -14.76
CA MET A 228 22.72 -2.72 -15.69
C MET A 228 22.09 -1.52 -14.96
N THR A 229 22.15 -0.36 -15.62
CA THR A 229 21.52 0.88 -15.17
C THR A 229 20.35 1.21 -16.08
N LEU A 230 19.14 1.13 -15.53
CA LEU A 230 17.88 1.33 -16.25
C LEU A 230 17.28 2.69 -15.86
N HIS A 231 16.60 3.34 -16.80
CA HIS A 231 16.16 4.74 -16.67
C HIS A 231 14.72 4.96 -17.15
N LEU A 232 14.28 4.14 -18.10
CA LEU A 232 13.04 4.32 -18.85
C LEU A 232 12.08 3.16 -18.57
N VAL A 233 10.79 3.43 -18.52
CA VAL A 233 9.73 2.43 -18.62
C VAL A 233 9.27 2.37 -20.08
N CYS A 234 9.29 1.18 -20.66
CA CYS A 234 8.98 1.01 -22.07
C CYS A 234 7.50 1.14 -22.36
N ARG A 235 7.19 1.82 -23.45
CA ARG A 235 5.85 1.86 -24.02
C ARG A 235 5.55 0.54 -24.72
N THR A 236 4.36 -0.01 -24.51
CA THR A 236 3.88 -1.23 -25.18
C THR A 236 2.78 -0.96 -26.18
N ALA A 237 2.17 0.23 -26.15
CA ALA A 237 1.15 0.62 -27.13
C ALA A 237 1.76 0.85 -28.52
N VAL A 238 1.06 0.40 -29.56
CA VAL A 238 1.41 0.73 -30.95
C VAL A 238 1.30 2.26 -31.12
N PRO A 239 2.26 2.95 -31.77
CA PRO A 239 2.09 4.37 -32.08
C PRO A 239 0.77 4.59 -32.83
N LEU A 240 -0.04 5.56 -32.42
CA LEU A 240 -1.25 5.90 -33.15
C LEU A 240 -0.85 6.22 -34.60
N PRO A 241 -1.55 5.67 -35.62
CA PRO A 241 -1.26 6.03 -37.00
C PRO A 241 -1.46 7.54 -37.16
N ILE A 242 -0.47 8.22 -37.74
CA ILE A 242 -0.60 9.63 -38.11
C ILE A 242 -1.80 9.72 -39.06
N PRO A 243 -2.87 10.46 -38.74
CA PRO A 243 -4.13 10.44 -39.52
C PRO A 243 -3.97 10.87 -40.98
N TRP A 244 -2.83 11.50 -41.32
CA TRP A 244 -2.50 11.97 -42.67
C TRP A 244 -1.41 11.14 -43.37
N GLY A 245 -1.08 9.95 -42.83
CA GLY A 245 0.02 9.12 -43.31
C GLY A 245 1.39 9.62 -42.82
N ARG A 246 2.43 8.77 -42.95
CA ARG A 246 3.81 9.24 -42.73
C ARG A 246 4.12 10.31 -43.77
N PRO A 247 4.67 11.48 -43.41
CA PRO A 247 5.13 12.44 -44.42
C PRO A 247 6.08 11.72 -45.38
N ALA A 248 5.84 11.89 -46.67
CA ALA A 248 6.70 11.32 -47.71
C ALA A 248 8.16 11.71 -47.40
N PRO A 249 9.13 10.80 -47.58
CA PRO A 249 10.53 11.16 -47.43
C PRO A 249 10.78 12.40 -48.26
N LEU A 250 11.27 13.47 -47.63
CA LEU A 250 11.75 14.62 -48.37
C LEU A 250 12.87 14.10 -49.26
N LEU A 251 12.58 13.97 -50.56
CA LEU A 251 13.59 13.78 -51.59
C LEU A 251 14.44 15.04 -51.54
N VAL A 252 15.50 15.02 -50.74
CA VAL A 252 16.54 16.05 -50.79
C VAL A 252 17.09 15.99 -52.21
N PRO A 253 16.96 17.04 -53.03
CA PRO A 253 17.58 17.05 -54.35
C PRO A 253 19.07 16.85 -54.13
N VAL A 254 19.64 15.81 -54.72
CA VAL A 254 21.09 15.65 -54.80
C VAL A 254 21.63 16.95 -55.43
N PRO A 255 22.53 17.69 -54.77
CA PRO A 255 23.09 18.90 -55.35
C PRO A 255 23.77 18.53 -56.68
N ARG A 256 23.35 19.19 -57.77
CA ARG A 256 23.86 19.01 -59.16
C ARG A 256 25.39 19.15 -59.35
N TRP A 257 26.14 19.43 -58.28
CA TRP A 257 27.59 19.60 -58.30
C TRP A 257 28.34 18.26 -58.19
N ILE A 258 27.65 17.15 -57.84
CA ILE A 258 28.28 15.82 -57.79
C ILE A 258 28.35 15.17 -59.19
N GLU A 259 27.47 15.52 -60.14
CA GLU A 259 27.52 14.98 -61.51
C GLU A 259 28.67 15.54 -62.36
N ALA A 260 29.23 16.70 -62.00
CA ALA A 260 30.32 17.32 -62.76
C ALA A 260 31.71 16.68 -62.53
N SER A 261 31.84 15.74 -61.59
CA SER A 261 33.12 15.09 -61.25
C SER A 261 33.26 13.65 -61.75
N GLN A 262 32.23 13.06 -62.35
CA GLN A 262 32.32 11.71 -62.95
C GLN A 262 32.40 11.69 -64.48
N GLY A 263 32.22 12.83 -65.17
CA GLY A 263 32.28 12.92 -66.64
C GLY A 263 33.65 13.28 -67.23
N ARG A 264 34.74 13.35 -66.43
CA ARG A 264 36.06 13.80 -66.89
C ARG A 264 37.17 12.78 -66.58
N MET A 265 36.94 11.51 -66.90
CA MET A 265 37.99 10.47 -66.93
C MET A 265 37.75 9.42 -68.04
N MET A 266 37.17 9.82 -69.17
CA MET A 266 37.20 9.02 -70.40
C MET A 266 37.27 9.96 -71.59
N ASN A 267 38.49 10.40 -71.90
CA ASN A 267 38.99 10.78 -73.24
C ASN A 267 40.40 11.35 -73.03
N GLU A 268 41.35 10.44 -72.86
CA GLU A 268 42.68 10.55 -73.46
C GLU A 268 42.82 9.41 -74.48
#